data_AF-A0AAX0BG33-F1
#
_entry.id   AF-A0AAX0BG33-F1
#
_cell.length_a   1.000
_cell.length_b   1.000
_cell.length_c   1.000
_cell.angle_alpha   90.00
_cell.angle_beta   90.00
_cell.angle_gamma   90.00
#
_symmetry.space_group_name_H-M   'P 1'
#
loop_
_entity.id
_entity.type
_entity.pdbx_description
1 polymer ?
#
loop_
_entity_poly.entity_id
_entity_poly.type
_entity_poly.pdbx_seq_one_letter_code
_entity_poly.pdbx_strand_id
1 'polypeptide(L)' 'MKKKIKDCTFKEFTGWANARACDGRWSMLDAMNSISVISMVYEVKPLFFRGRVREALWRKLRDQYLNMEAEIEIER' A
#
# COMPACT_ATOMS: atom_id res chain seq x y z
N MET A 1 2.10 -9.37 -12.64
CA MET A 1 3.59 -9.41 -12.44
C MET A 1 3.89 -9.30 -10.96
N LYS A 2 4.89 -10.03 -10.43
CA LYS A 2 5.24 -9.93 -9.01
C LYS A 2 6.20 -8.78 -8.74
N LYS A 3 6.02 -8.08 -7.62
CA LYS A 3 6.87 -6.95 -7.20
C LYS A 3 7.01 -6.97 -5.68
N LYS A 4 8.19 -6.63 -5.15
CA LYS A 4 8.36 -6.43 -3.71
C LYS A 4 7.67 -5.14 -3.26
N ILE A 5 7.15 -5.11 -2.03
CA ILE A 5 6.50 -3.91 -1.48
C ILE A 5 7.43 -2.70 -1.49
N LYS A 6 8.74 -2.90 -1.28
CA LYS A 6 9.73 -1.81 -1.37
C LYS A 6 9.83 -1.17 -2.75
N ASP A 7 9.43 -1.87 -3.80
CA ASP A 7 9.52 -1.41 -5.18
C ASP A 7 8.16 -0.94 -5.73
N CYS A 8 7.05 -1.19 -5.04
CA CYS A 8 5.73 -0.79 -5.51
C CYS A 8 5.39 0.67 -5.19
N THR A 9 4.64 1.27 -6.10
CA THR A 9 3.95 2.56 -5.93
C THR A 9 2.75 2.39 -5.01
N PHE A 10 2.26 3.50 -4.47
CA PHE A 10 1.04 3.47 -3.65
C PHE A 10 -0.17 2.97 -4.45
N LYS A 11 -0.27 3.36 -5.73
CA LYS A 11 -1.36 2.90 -6.61
C LYS A 11 -1.33 1.38 -6.82
N GLU A 12 -0.15 0.82 -7.11
CA GLU A 12 0.04 -0.63 -7.25
C GLU A 12 -0.33 -1.37 -5.96
N PHE A 13 0.13 -0.87 -4.80
CA PHE A 13 -0.17 -1.47 -3.51
C PHE A 13 -1.67 -1.44 -3.19
N THR A 14 -2.33 -0.29 -3.38
CA THR A 14 -3.77 -0.17 -3.09
C THR A 14 -4.64 -1.02 -4.02
N GLY A 15 -4.26 -1.15 -5.30
CA GLY A 15 -4.93 -2.06 -6.22
C GLY A 15 -4.83 -3.50 -5.75
N TRP A 16 -3.63 -3.97 -5.44
CA TRP A 16 -3.40 -5.30 -4.88
C TRP A 16 -4.16 -5.53 -3.57
N ALA A 17 -4.09 -4.58 -2.63
CA ALA A 17 -4.74 -4.68 -1.32
C ALA A 17 -6.28 -4.80 -1.46
N ASN A 18 -6.88 -4.00 -2.35
CA ASN A 18 -8.32 -4.07 -2.61
C ASN A 18 -8.73 -5.39 -3.27
N ALA A 19 -7.95 -5.87 -4.25
CA ALA A 19 -8.22 -7.16 -4.89
C ALA A 19 -8.14 -8.30 -3.88
N ARG A 20 -7.15 -8.27 -2.99
CA ARG A 20 -6.97 -9.32 -1.98
C ARG A 20 -7.89 -9.20 -0.78
N ALA A 21 -8.46 -8.04 -0.48
CA ALA A 21 -9.42 -7.88 0.62
C ALA A 21 -10.62 -8.86 0.51
N CYS A 22 -10.92 -9.30 -0.71
CA CYS A 22 -11.99 -10.26 -1.01
C CYS A 22 -11.53 -11.72 -1.13
N ASP A 23 -10.22 -12.01 -1.07
CA ASP A 23 -9.69 -13.36 -1.34
C ASP A 23 -9.58 -14.25 -0.09
N GLY A 24 -9.75 -13.67 1.11
CA GLY A 24 -9.74 -14.40 2.39
C GLY A 24 -8.36 -14.91 2.82
N ARG A 25 -7.28 -14.55 2.13
CA ARG A 25 -5.91 -15.04 2.38
C ARG A 25 -5.07 -14.00 3.13
N TRP A 26 -5.69 -13.15 3.95
CA TRP A 26 -5.01 -12.16 4.78
C TRP A 26 -4.92 -12.69 6.21
N SER A 27 -3.73 -12.61 6.82
CA SER A 27 -3.71 -12.63 8.28
C SER A 27 -4.38 -11.35 8.78
N MET A 28 -5.01 -11.41 9.96
CA MET A 28 -5.66 -10.23 10.54
C MET A 28 -4.66 -9.07 10.71
N LEU A 29 -3.42 -9.37 11.09
CA LEU A 29 -2.36 -8.36 11.25
C LEU A 29 -1.99 -7.69 9.93
N ASP A 30 -1.77 -8.48 8.87
CA ASP A 30 -1.48 -7.93 7.54
C ASP A 30 -2.64 -7.06 7.05
N ALA A 31 -3.87 -7.45 7.39
CA ALA A 31 -5.06 -6.68 7.08
C ALA A 31 -5.10 -5.33 7.76
N MET A 32 -4.91 -5.32 9.07
CA MET A 32 -4.92 -4.10 9.88
C MET A 32 -3.77 -3.17 9.51
N ASN A 33 -2.59 -3.69 9.22
CA ASN A 33 -1.44 -2.88 8.81
C ASN A 33 -1.69 -2.26 7.43
N SER A 34 -2.17 -3.05 6.47
CA SER A 34 -2.43 -2.55 5.11
C SER A 34 -3.52 -1.49 5.09
N ILE A 35 -4.65 -1.71 5.78
CA ILE A 35 -5.74 -0.72 5.84
C ILE A 35 -5.31 0.55 6.58
N SER A 36 -4.49 0.43 7.64
CA SER A 36 -3.96 1.60 8.37
C SER A 36 -3.06 2.45 7.48
N VAL A 37 -2.12 1.83 6.75
CA VAL A 37 -1.24 2.54 5.82
C VAL A 37 -2.06 3.23 4.72
N ILE A 38 -3.04 2.54 4.16
CA ILE A 38 -3.93 3.10 3.13
C ILE A 38 -4.71 4.31 3.67
N SER A 39 -5.29 4.20 4.88
CA SER A 39 -6.03 5.30 5.53
C SER A 39 -5.13 6.52 5.74
N MET A 40 -3.96 6.33 6.35
CA MET A 40 -3.02 7.41 6.62
C MET A 40 -2.58 8.16 5.35
N VAL A 41 -2.36 7.44 4.24
CA VAL A 41 -2.02 8.09 2.96
C VAL A 41 -3.21 8.84 2.35
N TYR A 42 -4.43 8.30 2.47
CA TYR A 42 -5.64 8.95 1.94
C TYR A 42 -6.12 10.15 2.76
N GLU A 43 -5.88 10.15 4.07
CA GLU A 43 -6.18 11.25 5.00
C GLU A 43 -5.45 12.54 4.60
N VAL A 44 -4.27 12.42 3.99
CA VAL A 44 -3.56 13.58 3.43
C VAL A 44 -4.30 14.09 2.19
N LYS A 45 -4.77 15.34 2.29
CA LYS A 45 -5.51 16.08 1.25
C LYS A 45 -4.77 17.37 0.86
N PRO A 46 -3.64 17.29 0.14
CA PRO A 46 -2.93 18.49 -0.29
C PRO A 46 -3.71 19.22 -1.39
N LEU A 47 -3.59 20.55 -1.41
CA LEU A 47 -4.11 21.40 -2.49
C LEU A 47 -3.33 21.24 -3.80
N PHE A 48 -2.01 21.02 -3.73
CA PHE A 48 -1.13 20.86 -4.90
C PHE A 48 -0.36 19.54 -4.83
N PHE A 49 0.00 18.98 -5.99
CA PHE A 49 0.86 17.79 -6.11
C PHE A 49 0.39 16.56 -5.32
N ARG A 50 -0.94 16.35 -5.21
CA ARG A 50 -1.55 15.28 -4.41
C ARG A 50 -0.88 13.90 -4.59
N GLY A 51 -0.65 13.49 -5.84
CA GLY A 51 0.01 12.22 -6.13
C GLY A 51 1.43 12.13 -5.56
N ARG A 52 2.25 13.17 -5.73
CA ARG A 52 3.63 13.20 -5.24
C ARG A 52 3.70 13.16 -3.71
N VAL A 53 2.82 13.90 -3.04
CA VAL A 53 2.77 13.93 -1.56
C VAL A 53 2.35 12.57 -1.01
N ARG A 54 1.35 11.93 -1.61
CA ARG A 54 0.90 10.59 -1.21
C ARG A 54 1.97 9.53 -1.44
N GLU A 55 2.68 9.57 -2.57
CA GLU A 55 3.81 8.68 -2.83
C GLU A 55 4.97 8.89 -1.85
N ALA A 56 5.26 10.14 -1.46
CA ALA A 56 6.29 10.42 -0.46
C ALA A 56 5.90 9.86 0.92
N LEU A 57 4.64 10.04 1.35
CA LEU A 57 4.16 9.49 2.61
C LEU A 57 4.10 7.96 2.57
N TRP A 58 3.64 7.37 1.46
CA TRP A 58 3.67 5.92 1.22
C TRP A 58 5.06 5.35 1.44
N ARG A 59 6.11 5.96 0.85
CA ARG A 59 7.50 5.50 1.03
C ARG A 59 7.95 5.49 2.49
N LYS A 60 7.46 6.42 3.30
CA LYS A 60 7.76 6.50 4.74
C LYS A 60 6.99 5.43 5.53
N LEU A 61 5.70 5.28 5.27
CA LEU A 61 4.84 4.38 6.06
C LEU A 61 5.07 2.91 5.73
N ARG A 62 5.31 2.57 4.47
CA ARG A 62 5.52 1.16 4.08
C ARG A 62 6.70 0.50 4.80
N ASP A 63 7.74 1.27 5.10
CA ASP A 63 8.94 0.79 5.81
C ASP A 63 8.66 0.51 7.30
N GLN A 64 7.69 1.22 7.88
CA GLN A 64 7.35 1.13 9.29
C GLN A 64 6.31 0.04 9.59
N TYR A 65 5.38 -0.19 8.66
CA TYR A 65 4.18 -0.99 8.92
C TYR A 65 4.09 -2.28 8.11
N LEU A 66 4.87 -2.42 7.04
CA LEU A 66 4.74 -3.54 6.10
C LEU A 66 6.05 -4.34 5.99
N ASN A 67 5.93 -5.62 5.64
CA ASN A 67 7.08 -6.42 5.28
C ASN A 67 7.60 -6.02 3.90
N MET A 68 8.70 -5.27 3.86
CA MET A 68 9.29 -4.71 2.65
C MET A 68 9.75 -5.76 1.62
N GLU A 69 10.04 -6.98 2.07
CA GLU A 69 10.46 -8.09 1.21
C GLU A 69 9.28 -8.95 0.73
N ALA A 70 8.05 -8.69 1.20
CA ALA A 70 6.87 -9.38 0.71
C ALA A 70 6.63 -9.07 -0.77
N GLU A 71 6.28 -10.10 -1.53
CA GLU A 71 5.91 -9.98 -2.95
C GLU A 71 4.41 -9.82 -3.09
N ILE A 72 4.01 -8.84 -3.90
CA ILE A 72 2.63 -8.57 -4.28
C ILE A 72 2.44 -8.81 -5.77
N GLU A 73 1.27 -9.29 -6.14
CA GLU A 73 0.89 -9.48 -7.54
C GLU A 73 0.25 -8.20 -8.06
N ILE A 74 0.88 -7.60 -9.06
CA ILE A 74 0.38 -6.43 -9.76
C ILE A 74 -0.36 -6.90 -11.01
N GLU A 75 -1.66 -6.66 -11.05
CA GLU A 75 -2.46 -6.82 -12.26
C GLU A 75 -2.01 -5.78 -13.30
N ARG A 76 -1.95 -6.23 -14.56
CA ARG A 76 -1.33 -5.48 -15.66
C ARG A 76 -2.28 -4.47 -16.29
#